data_AF-A0A0Q7MTI2-F1
#
_entry.id   AF-A0A0Q7MTI2-F1
#
_cell.length_a   1.000
_cell.length_b   1.000
_cell.length_c   1.000
_cell.angle_alpha   90.00
_cell.angle_beta   90.00
_cell.angle_gamma   90.00
#
_symmetry.space_group_name_H-M   'P 1'
#
loop_
_entity.id
_entity.type
_entity.pdbx_description
1 polymer ?
#
loop_
_entity_poly.entity_id
_entity_poly.type
_entity_poly.pdbx_seq_one_letter_code
_entity_poly.pdbx_strand_id
1 'polypeptide(L)'
;MPIARKSFFDAVRVSLFGGVLEQDQVTGLTAILDRGTIGDAIDDRWLAYMLATAHHETGRTMQPVRETFAASDGKAVALLDDAFRRGRLGSVSTPYWRRDADGKSWLGRGLVQLTHKVNYEKMSVMTGIDLVSRPERAMDMDVAVAILFIGMQTGAFTGRKLGQYFSAGKEDWTGARRIINGRDRAELVAGYGRQYLAAILKARAQ
;
A
#
# COMPACT_ATOMS: atom_id res chain seq x y z
N MET A 1 -4.46 -22.33 -9.47
CA MET A 1 -5.21 -21.94 -10.70
C MET A 1 -4.92 -20.48 -11.00
N PRO A 2 -4.79 -20.05 -12.27
CA PRO A 2 -4.63 -18.64 -12.61
C PRO A 2 -5.85 -17.81 -12.17
N ILE A 3 -5.70 -16.49 -12.05
CA ILE A 3 -6.83 -15.58 -11.78
C ILE A 3 -7.35 -15.08 -13.14
N ALA A 4 -8.59 -15.44 -13.51
CA ALA A 4 -9.22 -14.94 -14.74
C ALA A 4 -9.42 -13.41 -14.67
N ARG A 5 -8.53 -12.66 -15.30
CA ARG A 5 -8.43 -11.18 -15.18
C ARG A 5 -9.75 -10.48 -15.48
N LYS A 6 -10.44 -10.88 -16.56
CA LYS A 6 -11.74 -10.29 -16.92
C LYS A 6 -12.76 -10.45 -15.80
N SER A 7 -12.90 -11.64 -15.22
CA SER A 7 -13.83 -11.91 -14.13
C SER A 7 -13.53 -11.11 -12.88
N PHE A 8 -12.24 -11.00 -12.53
CA PHE A 8 -11.79 -10.17 -11.42
C PHE A 8 -12.17 -8.70 -11.64
N PHE A 9 -11.83 -8.13 -12.82
CA PHE A 9 -12.11 -6.73 -13.13
C PHE A 9 -13.61 -6.43 -13.19
N ASP A 10 -14.41 -7.33 -13.75
CA ASP A 10 -15.86 -7.20 -13.78
C ASP A 10 -16.46 -7.19 -12.36
N ALA A 11 -15.95 -8.03 -11.46
CA ALA A 11 -16.38 -8.07 -10.07
C ALA A 11 -16.02 -6.78 -9.30
N VAL A 12 -14.75 -6.36 -9.33
CA VAL A 12 -14.31 -5.19 -8.54
C VAL A 12 -14.86 -3.88 -9.10
N ARG A 13 -15.09 -3.77 -10.41
CA ARG A 13 -15.70 -2.59 -11.03
C ARG A 13 -17.01 -2.22 -10.36
N VAL A 14 -17.87 -3.21 -10.14
CA VAL A 14 -19.19 -3.01 -9.52
C VAL A 14 -19.05 -2.82 -8.00
N SER A 15 -18.30 -3.69 -7.32
CA SER A 15 -18.29 -3.71 -5.85
C SER A 15 -17.47 -2.57 -5.22
N LEU A 16 -16.34 -2.20 -5.83
CA LEU A 16 -15.33 -1.34 -5.22
C LEU A 16 -15.11 -0.01 -5.95
N PHE A 17 -15.44 0.06 -7.24
CA PHE A 17 -15.15 1.22 -8.09
C PHE A 17 -16.40 1.93 -8.63
N GLY A 18 -17.59 1.60 -8.13
CA GLY A 18 -18.82 2.36 -8.45
C GLY A 18 -19.29 2.21 -9.90
N GLY A 19 -18.95 1.09 -10.55
CA GLY A 19 -19.39 0.76 -11.90
C GLY A 19 -18.43 1.19 -13.02
N VAL A 20 -17.42 2.01 -12.73
CA VAL A 20 -16.40 2.45 -13.70
C VAL A 20 -15.02 2.10 -13.17
N LEU A 21 -14.12 1.70 -14.05
CA LEU A 21 -12.73 1.41 -13.70
C LEU A 21 -11.82 2.17 -14.66
N GLU A 22 -11.04 3.10 -14.11
CA GLU A 22 -10.11 3.93 -14.88
C GLU A 22 -8.86 3.14 -15.27
N GLN A 23 -8.18 3.57 -16.34
CA GLN A 23 -7.00 2.86 -16.85
C GLN A 23 -5.89 2.77 -15.79
N ASP A 24 -5.67 3.82 -15.01
CA ASP A 24 -4.67 3.81 -13.93
C ASP A 24 -5.07 2.83 -12.82
N GLN A 25 -6.36 2.70 -12.51
CA GLN A 25 -6.84 1.70 -11.55
C GLN A 25 -6.58 0.27 -12.08
N VAL A 26 -6.85 0.04 -13.37
CA VAL A 26 -6.54 -1.24 -14.03
C VAL A 26 -5.05 -1.54 -13.93
N THR A 27 -4.19 -0.57 -14.24
CA THR A 27 -2.72 -0.71 -14.19
C THR A 27 -2.24 -1.09 -12.79
N GLY A 28 -2.69 -0.38 -11.75
CA GLY A 28 -2.29 -0.66 -10.37
C GLY A 28 -2.79 -2.01 -9.84
N LEU A 29 -4.06 -2.34 -10.12
CA LEU A 29 -4.62 -3.66 -9.80
C LEU A 29 -3.85 -4.78 -10.50
N THR A 30 -3.54 -4.59 -11.79
CA THR A 30 -2.77 -5.56 -12.58
C THR A 30 -1.40 -5.78 -11.98
N ALA A 31 -0.66 -4.72 -11.65
CA ALA A 31 0.68 -4.84 -11.07
C ALA A 31 0.70 -5.64 -9.75
N ILE A 32 -0.27 -5.40 -8.86
CA ILE A 32 -0.40 -6.13 -7.59
C ILE A 32 -0.78 -7.60 -7.85
N LEU A 33 -1.74 -7.84 -8.74
CA LEU A 33 -2.17 -9.20 -9.08
C LEU A 33 -1.06 -10.00 -9.75
N ASP A 34 -0.32 -9.41 -10.69
CA ASP A 34 0.81 -10.04 -11.38
C ASP A 34 1.85 -10.46 -10.35
N ARG A 35 2.25 -9.55 -9.45
CA ARG A 35 3.19 -9.86 -8.37
C ARG A 35 2.70 -11.00 -7.46
N GLY A 36 1.41 -11.02 -7.13
CA GLY A 36 0.79 -12.05 -6.30
C GLY A 36 0.59 -13.40 -6.98
N THR A 37 0.79 -13.49 -8.29
CA THR A 37 0.68 -14.73 -9.08
C THR A 37 2.02 -15.24 -9.60
N ILE A 38 3.12 -14.52 -9.35
CA ILE A 38 4.48 -14.97 -9.71
C ILE A 38 5.02 -15.87 -8.60
N GLY A 39 5.55 -17.04 -8.99
CA GLY A 39 6.19 -17.99 -8.08
C GLY A 39 5.16 -18.83 -7.31
N ASP A 40 5.46 -19.10 -6.04
CA ASP A 40 4.59 -19.90 -5.18
C ASP A 40 3.27 -19.18 -4.89
N ALA A 41 2.19 -19.95 -4.86
CA ALA A 41 0.88 -19.42 -4.55
C ALA A 41 0.86 -18.85 -3.13
N ILE A 42 0.54 -17.55 -3.02
CA ILE A 42 0.23 -16.93 -1.74
C ILE A 42 -1.24 -17.14 -1.39
N ASP A 43 -1.55 -17.11 -0.10
CA ASP A 43 -2.93 -17.14 0.40
C ASP A 43 -3.75 -16.00 -0.23
N ASP A 44 -4.92 -16.31 -0.79
CA ASP A 44 -5.77 -15.31 -1.46
C ASP A 44 -6.21 -14.20 -0.52
N ARG A 45 -6.31 -14.47 0.79
CA ARG A 45 -6.60 -13.45 1.80
C ARG A 45 -5.48 -12.45 1.93
N TRP A 46 -4.23 -12.88 1.75
CA TRP A 46 -3.07 -11.99 1.77
C TRP A 46 -3.10 -11.05 0.57
N LEU A 47 -3.30 -11.59 -0.63
CA LEU A 47 -3.42 -10.79 -1.86
C LEU A 47 -4.59 -9.80 -1.77
N ALA A 48 -5.76 -10.27 -1.31
CA ALA A 48 -6.93 -9.44 -1.10
C ALA A 48 -6.67 -8.30 -0.11
N TYR A 49 -5.94 -8.57 0.98
CA TYR A 49 -5.63 -7.55 1.98
C TYR A 49 -4.60 -6.52 1.49
N MET A 50 -3.62 -6.95 0.68
CA MET A 50 -2.68 -6.03 0.01
C MET A 50 -3.42 -5.10 -0.97
N LEU A 51 -4.35 -5.63 -1.78
CA LEU A 51 -5.21 -4.83 -2.65
C LEU A 51 -6.07 -3.84 -1.86
N ALA A 52 -6.69 -4.29 -0.77
CA ALA A 52 -7.48 -3.43 0.12
C ALA A 52 -6.66 -2.31 0.77
N THR A 53 -5.42 -2.62 1.14
CA THR A 53 -4.48 -1.64 1.70
C THR A 53 -4.15 -0.60 0.65
N ALA A 54 -3.68 -1.01 -0.54
CA ALA A 54 -3.40 -0.09 -1.63
C ALA A 54 -4.62 0.77 -2.00
N HIS A 55 -5.81 0.16 -2.07
CA HIS A 55 -7.07 0.86 -2.32
C HIS A 55 -7.32 1.98 -1.30
N HIS A 56 -7.14 1.69 -0.01
CA HIS A 56 -7.39 2.65 1.05
C HIS A 56 -6.35 3.77 1.08
N GLU A 57 -5.07 3.42 1.08
CA GLU A 57 -3.96 4.37 1.27
C GLU A 57 -3.79 5.31 0.06
N THR A 58 -4.20 4.87 -1.13
CA THR A 58 -4.09 5.66 -2.37
C THR A 58 -5.36 6.40 -2.74
N GLY A 59 -6.37 6.42 -1.85
CA GLY A 59 -7.65 7.08 -2.15
C GLY A 59 -8.36 6.46 -3.36
N ARG A 60 -8.27 5.14 -3.53
CA ARG A 60 -8.90 4.36 -4.62
C ARG A 60 -8.27 4.56 -6.00
N THR A 61 -7.17 5.31 -6.12
CA THR A 61 -6.47 5.48 -7.41
C THR A 61 -5.72 4.22 -7.83
N MET A 62 -5.33 3.39 -6.85
CA MET A 62 -4.44 2.23 -7.03
C MET A 62 -3.06 2.62 -7.59
N GLN A 63 -2.70 3.90 -7.51
CA GLN A 63 -1.41 4.43 -7.94
C GLN A 63 -0.55 4.81 -6.72
N PRO A 64 0.79 4.71 -6.79
CA PRO A 64 1.67 5.30 -5.81
C PRO A 64 1.33 6.79 -5.62
N VAL A 65 1.14 7.22 -4.37
CA VAL A 65 0.86 8.63 -4.08
C VAL A 65 1.89 9.20 -3.11
N ARG A 66 2.10 10.51 -3.19
CA ARG A 66 2.86 11.25 -2.18
C ARG A 66 1.93 11.61 -1.03
N GLU A 67 2.50 11.77 0.14
CA GLU A 67 1.83 12.35 1.29
C GLU A 67 1.15 13.66 0.89
N THR A 68 -0.06 13.91 1.38
CA THR A 68 -0.95 15.01 0.98
C THR A 68 -1.49 14.94 -0.47
N PHE A 69 -1.25 13.85 -1.21
CA PHE A 69 -1.60 13.68 -2.62
C PHE A 69 -0.99 14.75 -3.54
N ALA A 70 0.15 15.31 -3.15
CA ALA A 70 0.80 16.37 -3.91
C ALA A 70 1.44 15.83 -5.22
N ALA A 71 1.40 16.66 -6.26
CA ALA A 71 2.01 16.33 -7.55
C ALA A 71 3.55 16.23 -7.51
N SER A 72 4.20 16.81 -6.50
CA SER A 72 5.66 16.79 -6.34
C SER A 72 6.08 16.80 -4.87
N ASP A 73 7.31 16.35 -4.62
CA ASP A 73 7.90 16.36 -3.27
C ASP A 73 7.97 17.79 -2.72
N GLY A 74 8.35 18.77 -3.53
CA GLY A 74 8.40 20.18 -3.10
C GLY A 74 7.05 20.69 -2.66
N LYS A 75 5.97 20.31 -3.37
CA LYS A 75 4.61 20.69 -2.98
C LYS A 75 4.15 19.95 -1.71
N ALA A 76 4.44 18.67 -1.57
CA ALA A 76 4.16 17.90 -0.35
C ALA A 76 4.85 18.53 0.86
N VAL A 77 6.15 18.82 0.75
CA VAL A 77 6.93 19.48 1.81
C VAL A 77 6.31 20.82 2.21
N ALA A 78 5.95 21.67 1.25
CA ALA A 78 5.34 22.97 1.54
C ALA A 78 3.99 22.84 2.27
N LEU A 79 3.16 21.86 1.90
CA LEU A 79 1.88 21.58 2.56
C LEU A 79 2.07 21.05 3.99
N LEU A 80 3.03 20.14 4.18
CA LEU A 80 3.36 19.58 5.50
C LEU A 80 3.95 20.65 6.43
N ASP A 81 4.83 21.52 5.91
CA ASP A 81 5.36 22.64 6.68
C ASP A 81 4.28 23.65 7.09
N ASP A 82 3.32 23.95 6.22
CA ASP A 82 2.18 24.79 6.59
C ASP A 82 1.31 24.14 7.67
N ALA A 83 1.02 22.84 7.54
CA ALA A 83 0.27 22.10 8.54
C ALA A 83 0.99 22.05 9.90
N PHE A 84 2.31 21.80 9.89
CA PHE A 84 3.14 21.78 11.09
C PHE A 84 3.16 23.13 11.80
N ARG A 85 3.40 24.23 11.06
CA ARG A 85 3.40 25.60 11.61
C ARG A 85 2.06 25.99 12.23
N ARG A 86 0.96 25.47 11.69
CA ARG A 86 -0.41 25.67 12.21
C ARG A 86 -0.78 24.71 13.34
N GLY A 87 0.15 23.88 13.83
CA GLY A 87 -0.10 22.93 14.92
C GLY A 87 -1.01 21.75 14.54
N ARG A 88 -1.21 21.46 13.25
CA ARG A 88 -2.11 20.40 12.78
C ARG A 88 -1.48 19.01 12.78
N LEU A 89 -0.18 18.91 13.05
CA LEU A 89 0.60 17.66 13.13
C LEU A 89 1.07 17.40 14.56
N GLY A 90 0.15 17.45 15.54
CA GLY A 90 0.47 17.44 16.98
C GLY A 90 1.18 16.18 17.51
N SER A 91 1.19 15.08 16.74
CA SER A 91 1.93 13.86 17.06
C SER A 91 3.36 13.84 16.51
N VAL A 92 3.74 14.82 15.69
CA VAL A 92 5.06 14.89 15.07
C VAL A 92 5.91 15.89 15.84
N SER A 93 7.05 15.42 16.37
CA SER A 93 8.06 16.29 16.99
C SER A 93 9.19 16.64 16.03
N THR A 94 9.55 15.73 15.13
CA THR A 94 10.64 15.91 14.15
C THR A 94 10.10 15.82 12.72
N PRO A 95 10.23 16.88 11.91
CA PRO A 95 9.64 16.97 10.58
C PRO A 95 10.42 16.15 9.55
N TYR A 96 10.16 14.85 9.50
CA TYR A 96 10.85 13.88 8.62
C TYR A 96 10.72 14.18 7.11
N TRP A 97 9.74 14.99 6.70
CA TRP A 97 9.54 15.40 5.31
C TRP A 97 10.51 16.50 4.87
N ARG A 98 11.12 17.25 5.78
CA ARG A 98 12.08 18.28 5.40
C ARG A 98 13.31 17.64 4.77
N ARG A 99 13.92 18.34 3.83
CA ARG A 99 15.16 17.89 3.21
C ARG A 99 16.26 17.85 4.26
N ASP A 100 16.98 16.73 4.34
CA ASP A 100 18.18 16.60 5.15
C ASP A 100 19.39 17.29 4.49
N ALA A 101 20.57 17.14 5.09
CA ALA A 101 21.82 17.74 4.59
C ALA A 101 22.19 17.28 3.17
N ASP A 102 21.73 16.09 2.76
CA ASP A 102 21.95 15.52 1.42
C ASP A 102 20.81 15.89 0.45
N GLY A 103 19.90 16.78 0.88
CA GLY A 103 18.75 17.22 0.10
C GLY A 103 17.63 16.19 0.00
N LYS A 104 17.66 15.10 0.77
CA LYS A 104 16.68 13.99 0.70
C LYS A 104 15.51 14.21 1.65
N SER A 105 14.32 13.83 1.21
CA SER A 105 13.08 13.96 1.99
C SER A 105 12.44 12.60 2.22
N TRP A 106 12.06 12.33 3.46
CA TRP A 106 11.52 11.05 3.92
C TRP A 106 9.99 11.08 4.12
N LEU A 107 9.31 11.97 3.36
CA LEU A 107 7.85 12.06 3.31
C LEU A 107 7.19 10.76 2.82
N GLY A 108 5.89 10.61 3.07
CA GLY A 108 5.11 9.43 2.67
C GLY A 108 5.08 9.23 1.15
N ARG A 109 5.44 8.03 0.67
CA ARG A 109 5.34 7.68 -0.76
C ARG A 109 4.78 6.27 -0.95
N GLY A 110 4.29 5.99 -2.15
CA GLY A 110 3.92 4.64 -2.58
C GLY A 110 2.51 4.22 -2.19
N LEU A 111 2.24 2.92 -2.36
CA LEU A 111 0.94 2.28 -2.08
C LEU A 111 0.61 2.14 -0.58
N VAL A 112 1.58 2.41 0.29
CA VAL A 112 1.47 2.24 1.75
C VAL A 112 1.94 3.46 2.56
N GLN A 113 2.22 4.58 1.89
CA GLN A 113 2.74 5.80 2.52
C GLN A 113 3.99 5.55 3.39
N LEU A 114 5.06 5.02 2.79
CA LEU A 114 6.34 4.80 3.47
C LEU A 114 6.94 6.16 3.93
N THR A 115 7.07 6.35 5.24
CA THR A 115 7.59 7.58 5.88
C THR A 115 8.83 7.28 6.73
N HIS A 116 9.61 8.30 7.05
CA HIS A 116 10.83 8.26 7.89
C HIS A 116 12.04 7.54 7.25
N LYS A 117 13.23 8.14 7.41
CA LYS A 117 14.51 7.64 6.85
C LYS A 117 14.77 6.16 7.18
N VAL A 118 14.57 5.78 8.44
CA VAL A 118 14.79 4.40 8.91
C VAL A 118 13.97 3.36 8.14
N ASN A 119 12.75 3.72 7.70
CA ASN A 119 11.92 2.80 6.94
C ASN A 119 12.36 2.72 5.48
N TYR A 120 12.84 3.83 4.89
CA TYR A 120 13.46 3.81 3.57
C TYR A 120 14.75 3.00 3.57
N GLU A 121 15.62 3.16 4.56
CA GLU A 121 16.84 2.35 4.73
C GLU A 121 16.51 0.86 4.86
N LYS A 122 15.55 0.53 5.73
CA LYS A 122 15.09 -0.85 5.91
C LYS A 122 14.53 -1.44 4.62
N MET A 123 13.64 -0.72 3.93
CA MET A 123 13.09 -1.20 2.66
C MET A 123 14.14 -1.28 1.58
N SER A 124 15.14 -0.41 1.58
CA SER A 124 16.23 -0.44 0.61
C SER A 124 16.99 -1.77 0.68
N VAL A 125 17.33 -2.19 1.90
CA VAL A 125 17.99 -3.48 2.15
C VAL A 125 17.07 -4.65 1.77
N MET A 126 15.82 -4.64 2.22
CA MET A 126 14.92 -5.78 2.03
C MET A 126 14.48 -5.99 0.58
N THR A 127 14.40 -4.91 -0.20
CA THR A 127 14.00 -4.96 -1.62
C THR A 127 15.20 -5.07 -2.56
N GLY A 128 16.40 -4.74 -2.09
CA GLY A 128 17.59 -4.58 -2.94
C GLY A 128 17.55 -3.32 -3.83
N ILE A 129 16.57 -2.44 -3.62
CA ILE A 129 16.33 -1.23 -4.40
C ILE A 129 16.91 -0.07 -3.62
N ASP A 130 17.79 0.73 -4.23
CA ASP A 130 18.28 1.94 -3.57
C ASP A 130 17.16 2.96 -3.40
N LEU A 131 16.72 3.11 -2.15
CA LEU A 131 15.68 4.04 -1.68
C LEU A 131 16.26 5.13 -0.77
N VAL A 132 17.55 5.05 -0.46
CA VAL A 132 18.21 6.02 0.43
C VAL A 132 18.80 7.15 -0.41
N SER A 133 19.53 6.82 -1.47
CA SER A 133 20.03 7.83 -2.40
C SER A 133 18.93 8.35 -3.34
N ARG A 134 17.92 7.51 -3.62
CA ARG A 134 16.79 7.80 -4.52
C ARG A 134 15.43 7.51 -3.88
N PRO A 135 15.03 8.24 -2.82
CA PRO A 135 13.75 8.02 -2.12
C PRO A 135 12.52 8.24 -3.03
N GLU A 136 12.64 9.03 -4.10
CA GLU A 136 11.58 9.24 -5.07
C GLU A 136 11.14 7.96 -5.77
N ARG A 137 12.00 6.93 -5.86
CA ARG A 137 11.67 5.63 -6.46
C ARG A 137 10.55 4.89 -5.76
N ALA A 138 10.23 5.23 -4.52
CA ALA A 138 9.04 4.69 -3.86
C ALA A 138 7.72 5.09 -4.57
N MET A 139 7.78 6.03 -5.55
CA MET A 139 6.68 6.37 -6.44
C MET A 139 6.62 5.52 -7.72
N ASP A 140 7.66 4.76 -8.03
CA ASP A 140 7.64 3.83 -9.16
C ASP A 140 6.73 2.65 -8.82
N MET A 141 5.86 2.24 -9.74
CA MET A 141 4.83 1.23 -9.46
C MET A 141 5.42 -0.13 -9.02
N ASP A 142 6.45 -0.60 -9.72
CA ASP A 142 7.13 -1.86 -9.43
C ASP A 142 7.80 -1.84 -8.04
N VAL A 143 8.46 -0.72 -7.72
CA VAL A 143 9.08 -0.49 -6.41
C VAL A 143 8.02 -0.43 -5.30
N ALA A 144 6.93 0.29 -5.51
CA ALA A 144 5.85 0.42 -4.54
C ALA A 144 5.13 -0.92 -4.28
N VAL A 145 4.94 -1.74 -5.31
CA VAL A 145 4.44 -3.11 -5.19
C VAL A 145 5.43 -3.99 -4.42
N ALA A 146 6.74 -3.88 -4.69
CA ALA A 146 7.75 -4.61 -3.94
C ALA A 146 7.73 -4.26 -2.44
N ILE A 147 7.66 -2.97 -2.11
CA ILE A 147 7.54 -2.47 -0.73
C ILE A 147 6.26 -3.00 -0.06
N LEU A 148 5.12 -2.94 -0.74
CA LEU A 148 3.83 -3.45 -0.24
C LEU A 148 3.95 -4.94 0.15
N PHE A 149 4.43 -5.77 -0.78
CA PHE A 149 4.52 -7.23 -0.57
C PHE A 149 5.51 -7.57 0.55
N ILE A 150 6.75 -7.09 0.43
CA ILE A 150 7.81 -7.39 1.39
C ILE A 150 7.42 -6.90 2.77
N GLY A 151 6.92 -5.67 2.88
CA GLY A 151 6.55 -5.08 4.15
C GLY A 151 5.42 -5.83 4.86
N MET A 152 4.37 -6.21 4.13
CA MET A 152 3.23 -6.91 4.73
C MET A 152 3.50 -8.38 5.03
N GLN A 153 4.34 -9.06 4.24
CA GLN A 153 4.70 -10.46 4.44
C GLN A 153 5.69 -10.64 5.59
N THR A 154 6.65 -9.73 5.74
CA THR A 154 7.71 -9.84 6.76
C THR A 154 7.40 -9.07 8.03
N GLY A 155 6.46 -8.14 7.98
CA GLY A 155 6.15 -7.21 9.06
C GLY A 155 7.15 -6.08 9.19
N ALA A 156 7.75 -5.66 8.08
CA ALA A 156 8.81 -4.65 8.12
C ALA A 156 8.31 -3.24 8.49
N PHE A 157 7.01 -2.95 8.39
CA PHE A 157 6.46 -1.65 8.79
C PHE A 157 6.29 -1.52 10.31
N THR A 158 5.61 -2.46 10.96
CA THR A 158 5.22 -2.35 12.39
C THR A 158 5.63 -3.56 13.24
N GLY A 159 6.29 -4.55 12.65
CA GLY A 159 6.53 -5.87 13.25
C GLY A 159 5.34 -6.84 13.12
N ARG A 160 4.19 -6.37 12.60
CA ARG A 160 3.01 -7.20 12.35
C ARG A 160 2.97 -7.65 10.90
N LYS A 161 2.66 -8.93 10.66
CA LYS A 161 2.70 -9.54 9.31
C LYS A 161 1.44 -10.32 8.98
N LEU A 162 1.16 -10.48 7.68
CA LEU A 162 -0.05 -11.14 7.17
C LEU A 162 -0.32 -12.52 7.80
N GLY A 163 0.71 -13.37 7.92
CA GLY A 163 0.58 -14.70 8.51
C GLY A 163 0.19 -14.72 10.00
N GLN A 164 0.25 -13.59 10.71
CA GLN A 164 -0.28 -13.49 12.08
C GLN A 164 -1.80 -13.29 12.12
N TYR A 165 -2.43 -12.89 11.01
CA TYR A 165 -3.85 -12.56 10.92
C TYR A 165 -4.63 -13.50 10.01
N PHE A 166 -3.97 -14.07 9.01
CA PHE A 166 -4.56 -15.01 8.06
C PHE A 166 -3.74 -16.31 8.05
N SER A 167 -4.38 -17.40 8.47
CA SER A 167 -3.84 -18.76 8.50
C SER A 167 -4.96 -19.78 8.29
N ALA A 168 -4.65 -21.09 8.31
CA ALA A 168 -5.65 -22.13 8.09
C ALA A 168 -6.86 -22.03 9.06
N GLY A 169 -6.64 -21.63 10.32
CA GLY A 169 -7.69 -21.48 11.32
C GLY A 169 -7.97 -20.03 11.73
N LYS A 170 -7.40 -19.04 11.05
CA LYS A 170 -7.53 -17.63 11.45
C LYS A 170 -7.82 -16.73 10.26
N GLU A 171 -8.77 -15.83 10.45
CA GLU A 171 -9.15 -14.81 9.49
C GLU A 171 -9.52 -13.50 10.20
N ASP A 172 -8.51 -12.70 10.53
CA ASP A 172 -8.66 -11.46 11.30
C ASP A 172 -8.43 -10.21 10.44
N TRP A 173 -9.45 -9.86 9.66
CA TRP A 173 -9.41 -8.73 8.73
C TRP A 173 -9.20 -7.36 9.38
N THR A 174 -9.80 -7.13 10.54
CA THR A 174 -9.75 -5.82 11.21
C THR A 174 -8.46 -5.71 12.02
N GLY A 175 -8.00 -6.81 12.61
CA GLY A 175 -6.73 -6.89 13.30
C GLY A 175 -5.53 -6.67 12.38
N ALA A 176 -5.63 -7.14 11.12
CA ALA A 176 -4.60 -6.97 10.10
C ALA A 176 -4.27 -5.51 9.77
N ARG A 177 -5.11 -4.54 10.17
CA ARG A 177 -4.82 -3.10 9.99
C ARG A 177 -3.50 -2.70 10.67
N ARG A 178 -3.16 -3.43 11.74
CA ARG A 178 -1.91 -3.27 12.51
C ARG A 178 -0.63 -3.50 11.70
N ILE A 179 -0.72 -4.12 10.52
CA ILE A 179 0.42 -4.31 9.62
C ILE A 179 0.92 -2.96 9.08
N ILE A 180 0.01 -2.00 8.86
CA ILE A 180 0.33 -0.73 8.20
C ILE A 180 0.31 0.44 9.20
N ASN A 181 -0.73 0.51 10.04
CA ASN A 181 -0.93 1.58 11.01
C ASN A 181 -1.53 1.00 12.30
N GLY A 182 -2.15 1.79 13.18
CA GLY A 182 -2.89 1.29 14.34
C GLY A 182 -4.17 0.54 13.96
N ARG A 183 -5.33 1.02 14.44
CA ARG A 183 -6.65 0.46 14.08
C ARG A 183 -7.54 1.44 13.33
N ASP A 184 -6.99 2.57 12.91
CA ASP A 184 -7.76 3.57 12.18
C ASP A 184 -8.34 2.97 10.88
N ARG A 185 -9.62 3.24 10.64
CA ARG A 185 -10.42 2.72 9.51
C ARG A 185 -10.37 1.19 9.34
N ALA A 186 -10.06 0.43 10.39
CA ALA A 186 -9.88 -1.02 10.29
C ALA A 186 -11.08 -1.76 9.67
N GLU A 187 -12.31 -1.41 10.06
CA GLU A 187 -13.53 -2.01 9.49
C GLU A 187 -13.71 -1.69 8.01
N LEU A 188 -13.38 -0.48 7.59
CA LEU A 188 -13.49 -0.06 6.20
C LEU A 188 -12.50 -0.84 5.32
N VAL A 189 -11.23 -0.92 5.73
CA VAL A 189 -10.20 -1.69 5.02
C VAL A 189 -10.54 -3.18 5.01
N ALA A 190 -11.05 -3.72 6.12
CA ALA A 190 -11.54 -5.10 6.20
C ALA A 190 -12.70 -5.35 5.22
N GLY A 191 -13.61 -4.39 5.06
CA GLY A 191 -14.70 -4.42 4.08
C GLY A 191 -14.18 -4.48 2.64
N TYR A 192 -13.16 -3.69 2.30
CA TYR A 192 -12.50 -3.79 0.99
C TYR A 192 -11.82 -5.15 0.81
N GLY A 193 -11.11 -5.64 1.84
CA GLY A 193 -10.41 -6.93 1.80
C GLY A 193 -11.34 -8.10 1.47
N ARG A 194 -12.49 -8.18 2.14
CA ARG A 194 -13.49 -9.22 1.87
C ARG A 194 -14.05 -9.14 0.45
N GLN A 195 -14.27 -7.94 -0.08
CA GLN A 195 -14.75 -7.76 -1.46
C GLN A 195 -13.69 -8.16 -2.50
N TYR A 196 -12.42 -7.82 -2.27
CA TYR A 196 -11.33 -8.28 -3.12
C TYR A 196 -11.16 -9.80 -3.05
N LEU A 197 -11.28 -10.41 -1.87
CA LEU A 197 -11.24 -11.87 -1.73
C LEU A 197 -12.35 -12.52 -2.55
N ALA A 198 -13.59 -12.05 -2.43
CA ALA A 198 -14.71 -12.57 -3.21
C ALA A 198 -14.47 -12.47 -4.72
N ALA A 199 -13.89 -11.36 -5.19
CA ALA A 199 -13.51 -11.18 -6.59
C ALA A 199 -12.41 -12.15 -7.05
N ILE A 200 -11.39 -12.38 -6.22
CA ILE A 200 -10.31 -13.34 -6.50
C ILE A 200 -10.88 -14.76 -6.59
N LEU A 201 -11.68 -15.18 -5.61
CA LEU A 201 -12.27 -16.52 -5.58
C LEU A 201 -13.18 -16.75 -6.79
N LYS A 202 -14.02 -15.78 -7.14
CA LYS A 202 -14.86 -15.84 -8.36
C LYS A 202 -14.01 -15.98 -9.62
N ALA A 203 -12.89 -15.26 -9.70
CA ALA A 203 -12.01 -15.31 -10.86
C ALA A 203 -11.15 -16.58 -10.94
N ARG A 204 -10.94 -17.29 -9.83
CA ARG A 204 -10.24 -18.60 -9.82
C ARG A 204 -11.16 -19.79 -10.12
N ALA A 205 -12.48 -19.62 -9.96
CA ALA A 205 -13.47 -20.64 -10.25
C ALA A 205 -13.85 -20.73 -11.75
N GLN A 206 -13.20 -19.93 -12.59
CA GLN A 206 -13.36 -19.90 -14.05
C GLN A 206 -12.08 -20.41 -14.72
#